data_AF-A0A1G9MAC7-F1
#
_entry.id   AF-A0A1G9MAC7-F1
#
_cell.length_a   1.000
_cell.length_b   1.000
_cell.length_c   1.000
_cell.angle_alpha   90.00
_cell.angle_beta   90.00
_cell.angle_gamma   90.00
#
_symmetry.space_group_name_H-M   'P 1'
#
loop_
_entity.id
_entity.type
_entity.pdbx_description
1 polymer ?
#
loop_
_entity_poly.entity_id
_entity_poly.type
_entity_poly.pdbx_seq_one_letter_code
_entity_poly.pdbx_strand_id
1 'polypeptide(L)'
;MKVVNNAISSDYLRYKVDEDISIYQGRFCIYLDKKYRCSGIIYYKMTPPVSMNFKAQILSVEDEDIDLDLDYDDAILEMYGYKPISITINTINDFNIEGYANDNYIKSKNSYVEYIDFHIVNLDKFPGTLIKHVDKLFAGRIQFELNDFVITIDKRYDYRKELYEELKAKSGSIITHIGRIERKDKKLFRTNNMLNFIDRLSFALSFMCGRYVGICLVKGYQNNNNVYRLWRENIISPYKFVPTWTDTLANHHNIEKYMSLMTKKLEDGYCGPVIKTVIDWYIESLGEITIENNIISIQIALETLSYMILVEQEKILNDQEFDTNSAAKNIKMVLDLCKIPYSSDELELFDDWIRARFDDGIDLIIYFRNKIVHPTRKDNRATLTVEDMWNIIQIGTRYVELIVLSFIGYKGEYSNRLKERWFGEVEVVPWN
;
A
#
# COMPACT_ATOMS: atom_id res chain seq x y z
N MET A 1 35.49 12.19 10.54
CA MET A 1 34.58 11.95 9.39
C MET A 1 33.44 11.09 9.90
N LYS A 2 32.16 11.52 9.77
CA LYS A 2 31.04 10.62 10.08
C LYS A 2 31.07 9.46 9.08
N VAL A 3 31.13 8.22 9.56
CA VAL A 3 31.06 7.03 8.70
C VAL A 3 29.65 6.98 8.11
N VAL A 4 29.55 7.05 6.78
CA VAL A 4 28.27 6.97 6.06
C VAL A 4 28.04 5.53 5.65
N ASN A 5 26.85 5.01 5.92
CA ASN A 5 26.48 3.65 5.58
C ASN A 5 26.28 3.47 4.07
N ASN A 6 26.60 2.29 3.56
CA ASN A 6 26.28 1.93 2.18
C ASN A 6 24.78 1.69 2.03
N ALA A 7 24.23 2.12 0.90
CA ALA A 7 22.88 1.81 0.46
C ALA A 7 22.73 0.30 0.15
N ILE A 8 21.56 -0.26 0.38
CA ILE A 8 21.23 -1.63 -0.02
C ILE A 8 21.29 -1.70 -1.56
N SER A 9 22.08 -2.65 -2.07
CA SER A 9 22.23 -2.89 -3.51
C SER A 9 21.33 -4.05 -3.97
N SER A 10 20.84 -3.97 -5.20
CA SER A 10 20.10 -5.06 -5.83
C SER A 10 20.23 -5.02 -7.34
N ASP A 11 20.39 -6.18 -7.96
CA ASP A 11 20.41 -6.34 -9.42
C ASP A 11 19.06 -5.96 -10.06
N TYR A 12 17.98 -5.94 -9.28
CA TYR A 12 16.65 -5.55 -9.77
C TYR A 12 16.50 -4.05 -10.01
N LEU A 13 17.46 -3.22 -9.58
CA LEU A 13 17.45 -1.79 -9.90
C LEU A 13 17.81 -1.50 -11.37
N ARG A 14 18.28 -2.50 -12.12
CA ARG A 14 18.61 -2.36 -13.55
C ARG A 14 17.38 -2.22 -14.45
N TYR A 15 16.22 -2.69 -13.99
CA TYR A 15 14.97 -2.66 -14.75
C TYR A 15 14.46 -1.22 -14.86
N LYS A 16 14.00 -0.87 -16.06
CA LYS A 16 13.46 0.46 -16.39
C LYS A 16 11.98 0.55 -16.03
N VAL A 17 11.41 1.75 -16.20
CA VAL A 17 9.98 2.00 -16.00
C VAL A 17 9.18 1.08 -16.92
N ASP A 18 8.20 0.38 -16.34
CA ASP A 18 7.30 -0.57 -17.00
C ASP A 18 7.97 -1.82 -17.59
N GLU A 19 9.25 -2.05 -17.31
CA GLU A 19 9.96 -3.24 -17.78
C GLU A 19 9.61 -4.47 -16.92
N ASP A 20 9.18 -5.55 -17.58
CA ASP A 20 8.87 -6.81 -16.92
C ASP A 20 10.11 -7.44 -16.27
N ILE A 21 9.94 -7.99 -15.06
CA ILE A 21 11.04 -8.49 -14.25
C ILE A 21 11.16 -10.00 -14.41
N SER A 22 12.33 -10.50 -14.79
CA SER A 22 12.57 -11.95 -14.88
C SER A 22 12.59 -12.58 -13.48
N ILE A 23 11.68 -13.54 -13.25
CA ILE A 23 11.58 -14.36 -12.04
C ILE A 23 12.53 -15.57 -12.14
N TYR A 24 12.49 -16.24 -13.29
CA TYR A 24 13.27 -17.43 -13.60
C TYR A 24 13.50 -17.51 -15.11
N GLN A 25 14.69 -17.93 -15.51
CA GLN A 25 15.03 -18.21 -16.90
C GLN A 25 15.81 -19.52 -16.95
N GLY A 26 15.32 -20.47 -17.74
CA GLY A 26 15.92 -21.80 -17.85
C GLY A 26 14.90 -22.89 -18.10
N ARG A 27 15.26 -24.12 -17.69
CA ARG A 27 14.41 -25.30 -17.87
C ARG A 27 13.43 -25.45 -16.71
N PHE A 28 12.20 -25.86 -17.02
CA PHE A 28 11.14 -26.16 -16.06
C PHE A 28 10.18 -27.20 -16.67
N CYS A 29 9.33 -27.79 -15.84
CA CYS A 29 8.32 -28.74 -16.28
C CYS A 29 6.91 -28.17 -16.08
N ILE A 30 6.01 -28.48 -17.00
CA ILE A 30 4.57 -28.24 -16.87
C ILE A 30 3.85 -29.59 -16.91
N TYR A 31 2.95 -29.81 -15.96
CA TYR A 31 2.14 -31.01 -15.83
C TYR A 31 0.67 -30.62 -16.09
N LEU A 32 0.12 -31.05 -17.23
CA LEU A 32 -1.29 -30.83 -17.64
C LEU A 32 -1.97 -32.19 -17.83
N ASP A 33 -2.09 -32.66 -19.07
CA ASP A 33 -2.47 -34.01 -19.49
C ASP A 33 -1.24 -34.90 -19.67
N LYS A 34 -0.12 -34.25 -19.99
CA LYS A 34 1.21 -34.83 -20.16
C LYS A 34 2.22 -34.00 -19.41
N LYS A 35 3.43 -34.52 -19.32
CA LYS A 35 4.57 -33.77 -18.82
C LYS A 35 5.31 -33.11 -19.97
N TYR A 36 5.28 -31.78 -19.97
CA TYR A 36 5.99 -30.94 -20.90
C TYR A 36 7.30 -30.47 -20.28
N ARG A 37 8.42 -30.89 -20.86
CA ARG A 37 9.74 -30.33 -20.50
C ARG A 37 9.98 -29.09 -21.33
N CYS A 38 10.15 -27.96 -20.66
CA CYS A 38 10.20 -26.65 -21.29
C CYS A 38 11.54 -25.96 -21.04
N SER A 39 11.88 -25.02 -21.92
CA SER A 39 12.90 -23.99 -21.69
C SER A 39 12.33 -22.63 -22.01
N GLY A 40 12.39 -21.71 -21.07
CA GLY A 40 11.72 -20.42 -21.23
C GLY A 40 12.01 -19.43 -20.11
N ILE A 41 11.10 -18.48 -19.99
CA ILE A 41 11.13 -17.42 -18.99
C ILE A 41 9.82 -17.39 -18.22
N ILE A 42 9.94 -17.15 -16.93
CA ILE A 42 8.85 -16.79 -16.03
C ILE A 42 9.16 -15.36 -15.59
N TYR A 43 8.18 -14.47 -15.70
CA TYR A 43 8.38 -13.03 -15.49
C TYR A 43 7.20 -12.39 -14.75
N TYR A 44 7.52 -11.35 -13.99
CA TYR A 44 6.58 -10.49 -13.30
C TYR A 44 6.24 -9.31 -14.21
N LYS A 45 4.97 -9.22 -14.61
CA LYS A 45 4.49 -8.11 -15.43
C LYS A 45 4.31 -6.87 -14.56
N MET A 46 5.08 -5.81 -14.85
CA MET A 46 5.06 -4.58 -14.04
C MET A 46 3.86 -3.67 -14.36
N THR A 47 3.24 -3.86 -15.51
CA THR A 47 2.09 -3.08 -15.98
C THR A 47 0.75 -3.75 -15.60
N PRO A 48 -0.23 -3.00 -15.09
CA PRO A 48 -1.56 -3.54 -14.77
C PRO A 48 -2.27 -4.20 -15.98
N PRO A 49 -3.06 -5.28 -15.78
CA PRO A 49 -3.11 -6.07 -14.55
C PRO A 49 -1.76 -6.73 -14.29
N VAL A 50 -1.26 -6.56 -13.07
CA VAL A 50 -0.01 -7.13 -12.58
C VAL A 50 -0.21 -8.63 -12.47
N SER A 51 0.65 -9.42 -13.11
CA SER A 51 0.56 -10.87 -13.06
C SER A 51 1.92 -11.54 -13.23
N MET A 52 2.03 -12.78 -12.75
CA MET A 52 3.19 -13.64 -13.01
C MET A 52 2.91 -14.53 -14.22
N ASN A 53 3.68 -14.34 -15.29
CA ASN A 53 3.45 -14.98 -16.58
C ASN A 53 4.62 -15.88 -16.95
N PHE A 54 4.41 -16.80 -17.87
CA PHE A 54 5.47 -17.62 -18.45
C PHE A 54 5.33 -17.76 -19.96
N LYS A 55 6.48 -17.90 -20.63
CA LYS A 55 6.58 -18.23 -22.05
C LYS A 55 7.71 -19.22 -22.24
N ALA A 56 7.43 -20.34 -22.89
CA ALA A 56 8.38 -21.44 -23.01
C ALA A 56 8.31 -22.15 -24.35
N GLN A 57 9.47 -22.64 -24.79
CA GLN A 57 9.58 -23.63 -25.85
C GLN A 57 9.47 -25.04 -25.26
N ILE A 58 8.69 -25.91 -25.90
CA ILE A 58 8.58 -27.34 -25.58
C ILE A 58 9.80 -28.05 -26.13
N LEU A 59 10.53 -28.75 -25.26
CA LEU A 59 11.71 -29.54 -25.60
C LEU A 59 11.37 -31.02 -25.82
N SER A 60 10.48 -31.57 -25.00
CA SER A 60 9.98 -32.93 -25.11
C SER A 60 8.67 -33.09 -24.35
N VAL A 61 7.88 -34.08 -24.74
CA VAL A 61 6.61 -34.45 -24.12
C VAL A 61 6.72 -35.90 -23.65
N GLU A 62 6.33 -36.17 -22.41
CA GLU A 62 6.30 -37.50 -21.80
C GLU A 62 4.86 -37.83 -21.40
N ASP A 63 4.35 -39.00 -21.82
CA ASP A 63 3.08 -39.52 -21.33
C ASP A 63 3.30 -40.00 -19.89
N GLU A 64 2.68 -39.33 -18.91
CA GLU A 64 2.61 -39.76 -17.51
C GLU A 64 1.12 -39.97 -17.16
N ASP A 65 0.79 -41.03 -16.42
CA ASP A 65 -0.55 -41.18 -15.82
C ASP A 65 -0.68 -40.14 -14.70
N ILE A 66 -1.07 -38.94 -15.08
CA ILE A 66 -1.22 -37.80 -14.19
C ILE A 66 -2.63 -37.88 -13.58
N ASP A 67 -2.74 -38.47 -12.39
CA ASP A 67 -3.95 -38.44 -11.56
C ASP A 67 -4.06 -37.08 -10.88
N LEU A 68 -4.36 -36.05 -11.67
CA LEU A 68 -4.63 -34.71 -11.20
C LEU A 68 -6.12 -34.43 -11.44
N ASP A 69 -6.87 -34.22 -10.37
CA ASP A 69 -8.22 -33.64 -10.38
C ASP A 69 -8.14 -32.16 -10.83
N LEU A 70 -7.66 -31.90 -12.05
CA LEU A 70 -7.56 -30.56 -12.64
C LEU A 70 -8.64 -30.40 -13.71
N ASP A 71 -9.31 -29.26 -13.71
CA ASP A 71 -10.12 -28.82 -14.84
C ASP A 71 -9.22 -28.69 -16.09
N TYR A 72 -9.80 -28.82 -17.30
CA TYR A 72 -9.08 -28.99 -18.57
C TYR A 72 -8.00 -27.91 -18.90
N ASP A 73 -7.96 -26.78 -18.19
CA ASP A 73 -7.02 -25.67 -18.42
C ASP A 73 -6.03 -25.42 -17.26
N ASP A 74 -6.18 -26.13 -16.13
CA ASP A 74 -5.30 -25.97 -14.97
C ASP A 74 -4.13 -26.96 -15.03
N ALA A 75 -2.92 -26.45 -14.82
CA ALA A 75 -1.68 -27.22 -14.84
C ALA A 75 -0.79 -26.87 -13.63
N ILE A 76 0.24 -27.70 -13.42
CA ILE A 76 1.26 -27.45 -12.41
C ILE A 76 2.58 -27.10 -13.09
N LEU A 77 3.18 -25.97 -12.70
CA LEU A 77 4.53 -25.58 -13.11
C LEU A 77 5.53 -25.90 -12.01
N GLU A 78 6.59 -26.64 -12.35
CA GLU A 78 7.71 -26.95 -11.47
C GLU A 78 9.03 -26.39 -12.01
N MET A 79 9.67 -25.52 -11.21
CA MET A 79 10.97 -24.94 -11.53
C MET A 79 11.92 -25.00 -10.33
N TYR A 80 13.23 -24.97 -10.63
CA TYR A 80 14.26 -25.09 -9.60
C TYR A 80 14.19 -23.96 -8.57
N GLY A 81 14.21 -24.33 -7.28
CA GLY A 81 14.29 -23.39 -6.16
C GLY A 81 12.94 -22.79 -5.73
N TYR A 82 11.83 -23.18 -6.37
CA TYR A 82 10.48 -22.78 -5.99
C TYR A 82 9.63 -24.01 -5.64
N LYS A 83 8.50 -23.79 -4.96
CA LYS A 83 7.46 -24.82 -4.85
C LYS A 83 6.74 -24.96 -6.20
N PRO A 84 6.09 -26.11 -6.47
CA PRO A 84 5.15 -26.22 -7.58
C PRO A 84 4.07 -25.15 -7.50
N ILE A 85 3.64 -24.64 -8.66
CA ILE A 85 2.72 -23.51 -8.80
C ILE A 85 1.55 -23.95 -9.66
N SER A 86 0.31 -23.62 -9.26
CA SER A 86 -0.85 -23.78 -10.13
C SER A 86 -0.85 -22.68 -11.20
N ILE A 87 -1.02 -23.08 -12.46
CA ILE A 87 -1.00 -22.20 -13.63
C ILE A 87 -2.19 -22.48 -14.53
N THR A 88 -2.63 -21.47 -15.26
CA THR A 88 -3.57 -21.62 -16.38
C THR A 88 -2.83 -21.42 -17.69
N ILE A 89 -3.10 -22.30 -18.66
CA ILE A 89 -2.49 -22.23 -19.99
C ILE A 89 -3.37 -21.36 -20.89
N ASN A 90 -2.77 -20.31 -21.46
CA ASN A 90 -3.46 -19.44 -22.42
C ASN A 90 -3.34 -19.97 -23.85
N THR A 91 -2.18 -20.51 -24.20
CA THR A 91 -1.89 -20.98 -25.55
C THR A 91 -0.87 -22.11 -25.49
N ILE A 92 -1.20 -23.20 -26.18
CA ILE A 92 -0.33 -24.35 -26.38
C ILE A 92 -0.36 -24.74 -27.86
N ASN A 93 0.82 -24.97 -28.43
CA ASN A 93 1.01 -25.58 -29.74
C ASN A 93 2.20 -26.55 -29.70
N ASP A 94 2.52 -27.18 -30.82
CA ASP A 94 3.57 -28.20 -30.90
C ASP A 94 4.96 -27.73 -30.41
N PHE A 95 5.22 -26.42 -30.40
CA PHE A 95 6.54 -25.86 -30.10
C PHE A 95 6.57 -24.97 -28.86
N ASN A 96 5.45 -24.36 -28.49
CA ASN A 96 5.40 -23.32 -27.46
C ASN A 96 4.21 -23.49 -26.52
N ILE A 97 4.43 -23.04 -25.29
CA ILE A 97 3.42 -22.98 -24.24
C ILE A 97 3.56 -21.65 -23.49
N GLU A 98 2.43 -20.98 -23.27
CA GLU A 98 2.36 -19.73 -22.50
C GLU A 98 1.11 -19.68 -21.63
N GLY A 99 1.22 -18.93 -20.54
CA GLY A 99 0.17 -18.84 -19.53
C GLY A 99 0.58 -17.96 -18.35
N TYR A 100 -0.17 -18.08 -17.26
CA TYR A 100 0.01 -17.29 -16.05
C TYR A 100 -0.17 -18.14 -14.79
N ALA A 101 0.38 -17.67 -13.67
CA ALA A 101 0.18 -18.29 -12.37
C ALA A 101 -1.21 -17.95 -11.80
N ASN A 102 -1.88 -18.94 -11.22
CA ASN A 102 -3.21 -18.79 -10.63
C ASN A 102 -3.13 -18.23 -9.21
N ASP A 103 -2.04 -18.56 -8.50
CA ASP A 103 -1.78 -18.05 -7.17
C ASP A 103 -1.22 -16.61 -7.25
N ASN A 104 -1.70 -15.74 -6.35
CA ASN A 104 -1.20 -14.38 -6.18
C ASN A 104 0.27 -14.31 -5.70
N TYR A 105 0.96 -15.44 -5.53
CA TYR A 105 2.38 -15.48 -5.19
C TYR A 105 3.09 -16.74 -5.69
N ILE A 106 4.38 -16.60 -6.00
CA ILE A 106 5.32 -17.70 -6.24
C ILE A 106 6.37 -17.70 -5.13
N LYS A 107 6.56 -18.84 -4.44
CA LYS A 107 7.51 -18.91 -3.32
C LYS A 107 8.35 -20.19 -3.27
N SER A 108 9.53 -20.09 -2.68
CA SER A 108 10.35 -21.24 -2.31
C SER A 108 9.84 -21.91 -1.03
N LYS A 109 10.49 -23.02 -0.63
CA LYS A 109 10.32 -23.57 0.72
C LYS A 109 10.72 -22.52 1.76
N ASN A 110 10.07 -22.57 2.92
CA ASN A 110 10.43 -21.71 4.05
C ASN A 110 11.81 -22.12 4.56
N SER A 111 12.64 -21.13 4.89
CA SER A 111 14.04 -21.32 5.28
C SER A 111 14.36 -20.48 6.52
N TYR A 112 15.50 -20.75 7.14
CA TYR A 112 16.11 -19.85 8.12
C TYR A 112 17.02 -18.87 7.40
N VAL A 113 16.92 -17.59 7.76
CA VAL A 113 17.63 -16.49 7.11
C VAL A 113 18.22 -15.55 8.15
N GLU A 114 19.35 -14.91 7.81
CA GLU A 114 19.99 -13.85 8.58
C GLU A 114 19.28 -12.51 8.37
N TYR A 115 18.91 -12.26 7.12
CA TYR A 115 18.19 -11.07 6.70
C TYR A 115 17.35 -11.34 5.46
N ILE A 116 16.42 -10.42 5.19
CA ILE A 116 15.58 -10.43 4.01
C ILE A 116 15.64 -9.06 3.34
N ASP A 117 15.82 -9.05 2.02
CA ASP A 117 15.65 -7.86 1.21
C ASP A 117 14.29 -7.91 0.48
N PHE A 118 13.60 -6.78 0.43
CA PHE A 118 12.30 -6.63 -0.23
C PHE A 118 12.28 -5.40 -1.14
N HIS A 119 11.51 -5.45 -2.23
CA HIS A 119 11.57 -4.44 -3.29
C HIS A 119 10.24 -3.72 -3.43
N ILE A 120 10.26 -2.40 -3.22
CA ILE A 120 9.07 -1.56 -3.14
C ILE A 120 8.85 -0.86 -4.48
N VAL A 121 7.65 -0.97 -5.02
CA VAL A 121 7.24 -0.38 -6.29
C VAL A 121 6.46 0.91 -6.03
N ASN A 122 6.81 1.99 -6.74
CA ASN A 122 6.05 3.25 -6.76
C ASN A 122 5.89 4.00 -5.41
N LEU A 123 6.79 3.81 -4.46
CA LEU A 123 6.85 4.58 -3.21
C LEU A 123 7.41 5.98 -3.45
N ASP A 124 6.80 6.99 -2.82
CA ASP A 124 7.20 8.40 -2.97
C ASP A 124 8.58 8.70 -2.39
N LYS A 125 9.15 9.82 -2.83
CA LYS A 125 10.38 10.35 -2.23
C LYS A 125 10.07 10.90 -0.85
N PHE A 126 10.79 10.42 0.15
CA PHE A 126 10.81 11.00 1.48
C PHE A 126 12.22 11.46 1.87
N PRO A 127 12.35 12.42 2.80
CA PRO A 127 13.62 12.75 3.43
C PRO A 127 14.17 11.53 4.18
N GLY A 128 15.48 11.49 4.41
CA GLY A 128 16.08 10.39 5.15
C GLY A 128 17.52 10.65 5.53
N THR A 129 18.12 9.71 6.24
CA THR A 129 19.54 9.75 6.56
C THR A 129 20.40 9.57 5.31
N LEU A 130 21.64 10.08 5.37
CA LEU A 130 22.61 9.99 4.29
C LEU A 130 23.12 8.55 4.12
N ILE A 131 23.10 8.06 2.89
CA ILE A 131 23.62 6.77 2.46
C ILE A 131 24.47 6.92 1.20
N LYS A 132 25.36 5.95 0.97
CA LYS A 132 26.30 5.95 -0.15
C LYS A 132 26.07 4.76 -1.08
N HIS A 133 26.04 5.00 -2.39
CA HIS A 133 26.07 3.96 -3.41
C HIS A 133 27.23 4.23 -4.37
N VAL A 134 28.25 3.37 -4.36
CA VAL A 134 29.50 3.55 -5.12
C VAL A 134 30.16 4.90 -4.80
N ASP A 135 30.02 5.91 -5.65
CA ASP A 135 30.56 7.26 -5.53
C ASP A 135 29.47 8.31 -5.19
N LYS A 136 28.20 7.91 -5.18
CA LYS A 136 27.05 8.79 -4.96
C LYS A 136 26.65 8.83 -3.48
N LEU A 137 26.57 10.04 -2.93
CA LEU A 137 26.04 10.33 -1.60
C LEU A 137 24.66 10.96 -1.72
N PHE A 138 23.66 10.45 -1.00
CA PHE A 138 22.30 10.98 -1.05
C PHE A 138 21.51 10.67 0.23
N ALA A 139 20.51 11.50 0.53
CA ALA A 139 19.54 11.27 1.60
C ALA A 139 18.42 10.35 1.09
N GLY A 140 18.13 9.28 1.83
CA GLY A 140 17.09 8.35 1.41
C GLY A 140 16.96 7.07 2.23
N ARG A 141 17.54 7.01 3.43
CA ARG A 141 17.31 5.89 4.36
C ARG A 141 16.39 6.30 5.50
N ILE A 142 15.38 5.47 5.74
CA ILE A 142 14.64 5.43 7.00
C ILE A 142 14.89 4.09 7.67
N GLN A 143 14.87 4.08 9.00
CA GLN A 143 15.03 2.89 9.81
C GLN A 143 14.07 2.93 10.99
N PHE A 144 13.34 1.83 11.20
CA PHE A 144 12.42 1.71 12.32
C PHE A 144 12.42 0.28 12.87
N GLU A 145 11.92 0.15 14.09
CA GLU A 145 11.86 -1.13 14.78
C GLU A 145 10.43 -1.66 14.84
N LEU A 146 10.29 -2.98 14.73
CA LEU A 146 9.04 -3.70 14.94
C LEU A 146 9.33 -5.00 15.67
N ASN A 147 8.85 -5.12 16.91
CA ASN A 147 9.14 -6.27 17.78
C ASN A 147 10.67 -6.53 17.85
N ASP A 148 11.12 -7.71 17.47
CA ASP A 148 12.53 -8.12 17.46
C ASP A 148 13.28 -7.75 16.17
N PHE A 149 12.64 -7.03 15.26
CA PHE A 149 13.20 -6.70 13.94
C PHE A 149 13.56 -5.23 13.82
N VAL A 150 14.61 -4.98 13.03
CA VAL A 150 14.97 -3.68 12.48
C VAL A 150 14.64 -3.72 10.99
N ILE A 151 13.87 -2.74 10.54
CA ILE A 151 13.50 -2.56 9.15
C ILE A 151 14.23 -1.32 8.64
N THR A 152 14.96 -1.48 7.55
CA THR A 152 15.64 -0.38 6.87
C THR A 152 15.01 -0.24 5.48
N ILE A 153 14.70 0.97 5.04
CA ILE A 153 14.22 1.22 3.67
C ILE A 153 15.13 2.28 3.04
N ASP A 154 15.75 1.90 1.92
CA ASP A 154 16.64 2.73 1.15
C ASP A 154 16.02 3.10 -0.19
N LYS A 155 16.06 4.39 -0.50
CA LYS A 155 15.76 4.91 -1.84
C LYS A 155 16.80 4.43 -2.84
N ARG A 156 16.37 4.05 -4.04
CA ARG A 156 17.30 3.76 -5.15
C ARG A 156 18.15 4.98 -5.50
N TYR A 157 19.41 4.75 -5.86
CA TYR A 157 20.43 5.80 -6.01
C TYR A 157 20.16 6.81 -7.15
N ASP A 158 19.37 6.41 -8.14
CA ASP A 158 18.99 7.15 -9.34
C ASP A 158 17.54 7.65 -9.31
N TYR A 159 16.83 7.53 -8.18
CA TYR A 159 15.51 8.15 -8.01
C TYR A 159 15.63 9.64 -7.73
N ARG A 160 16.05 10.34 -8.78
CA ARG A 160 16.31 11.78 -8.86
C ARG A 160 15.20 12.44 -9.67
N LYS A 161 15.43 13.66 -10.16
CA LYS A 161 14.43 14.43 -10.87
C LYS A 161 13.99 13.72 -12.15
N GLU A 162 14.94 13.21 -12.93
CA GLU A 162 14.72 12.60 -14.23
C GLU A 162 13.80 11.38 -14.15
N LEU A 163 14.12 10.41 -13.28
CA LEU A 163 13.29 9.22 -13.09
C LEU A 163 11.90 9.57 -12.52
N TYR A 164 11.81 10.58 -11.66
CA TYR A 164 10.53 11.01 -11.10
C TYR A 164 9.62 11.65 -12.15
N GLU A 165 10.16 12.53 -13.00
CA GLU A 165 9.42 13.12 -14.11
C GLU A 165 9.00 12.04 -15.12
N GLU A 166 9.87 11.06 -15.41
CA GLU A 166 9.52 9.92 -16.27
C GLU A 166 8.37 9.09 -15.69
N LEU A 167 8.44 8.74 -14.40
CA LEU A 167 7.38 7.99 -13.72
C LEU A 167 6.06 8.72 -13.75
N LYS A 168 6.07 10.03 -13.45
CA LYS A 168 4.88 10.87 -13.48
C LYS A 168 4.31 11.02 -14.88
N ALA A 169 5.16 11.20 -15.90
CA ALA A 169 4.72 11.37 -17.28
C ALA A 169 4.11 10.09 -17.87
N LYS A 170 4.63 8.93 -17.48
CA LYS A 170 4.14 7.61 -17.94
C LYS A 170 3.04 7.02 -17.08
N SER A 171 2.79 7.59 -15.90
CA SER A 171 2.04 6.93 -14.83
C SER A 171 2.57 5.51 -14.54
N GLY A 172 3.88 5.32 -14.71
CA GLY A 172 4.51 4.01 -14.85
C GLY A 172 4.80 3.31 -13.51
N SER A 173 5.38 2.11 -13.62
CA SER A 173 5.74 1.25 -12.49
C SER A 173 7.24 0.97 -12.47
N ILE A 174 7.88 1.19 -11.31
CA ILE A 174 9.28 0.80 -11.10
C ILE A 174 9.58 0.50 -9.64
N ILE A 175 10.57 -0.35 -9.38
CA ILE A 175 11.15 -0.48 -8.04
C ILE A 175 11.79 0.86 -7.67
N THR A 176 11.27 1.53 -6.65
CA THR A 176 11.72 2.86 -6.19
C THR A 176 12.61 2.76 -4.95
N HIS A 177 12.40 1.72 -4.14
CA HIS A 177 13.09 1.53 -2.87
C HIS A 177 13.40 0.05 -2.64
N ILE A 178 14.43 -0.22 -1.85
CA ILE A 178 14.76 -1.55 -1.34
C ILE A 178 14.71 -1.49 0.16
N GLY A 179 13.99 -2.43 0.77
CA GLY A 179 14.02 -2.59 2.20
C GLY A 179 14.78 -3.84 2.65
N ARG A 180 15.23 -3.83 3.90
CA ARG A 180 15.87 -4.95 4.58
C ARG A 180 15.24 -5.18 5.94
N ILE A 181 14.98 -6.44 6.26
CA ILE A 181 14.51 -6.90 7.58
C ILE A 181 15.62 -7.75 8.20
N GLU A 182 16.02 -7.37 9.41
CA GLU A 182 17.02 -8.07 10.21
C GLU A 182 16.55 -8.22 11.65
N ARG A 183 16.93 -9.30 12.33
CA ARG A 183 16.74 -9.38 13.78
C ARG A 183 17.70 -8.46 14.51
N LYS A 184 17.23 -7.83 15.59
CA LYS A 184 18.04 -7.01 16.51
C LYS A 184 19.20 -7.81 17.11
N ASP A 185 18.94 -9.06 17.49
CA ASP A 185 19.93 -9.96 18.09
C ASP A 185 20.79 -10.73 17.06
N LYS A 186 20.65 -10.41 15.76
CA LYS A 186 21.38 -11.03 14.65
C LYS A 186 21.26 -12.56 14.54
N LYS A 187 20.30 -13.18 15.25
CA LYS A 187 20.03 -14.61 15.10
C LYS A 187 19.23 -14.88 13.82
N LEU A 188 19.30 -16.12 13.36
CA LEU A 188 18.47 -16.59 12.25
C LEU A 188 16.97 -16.50 12.62
N PHE A 189 16.14 -16.29 11.60
CA PHE A 189 14.68 -16.36 11.74
C PHE A 189 14.03 -17.09 10.56
N ARG A 190 12.83 -17.60 10.80
CA ARG A 190 12.09 -18.40 9.83
C ARG A 190 11.22 -17.51 8.93
N THR A 191 11.12 -17.86 7.65
CA THR A 191 10.39 -17.07 6.64
C THR A 191 8.88 -17.39 6.54
N ASN A 192 8.31 -18.12 7.49
CA ASN A 192 6.91 -18.58 7.45
C ASN A 192 5.88 -17.44 7.42
N ASN A 193 6.14 -16.34 8.14
CA ASN A 193 5.18 -15.24 8.30
C ASN A 193 5.46 -14.05 7.36
N MET A 194 6.31 -14.23 6.34
CA MET A 194 6.78 -13.12 5.52
C MET A 194 5.68 -12.49 4.65
N LEU A 195 4.73 -13.26 4.15
CA LEU A 195 3.58 -12.70 3.40
C LEU A 195 2.84 -11.67 4.25
N ASN A 196 2.42 -12.04 5.46
CA ASN A 196 1.70 -11.15 6.37
C ASN A 196 2.54 -9.94 6.80
N PHE A 197 3.85 -10.11 7.02
CA PHE A 197 4.73 -9.00 7.38
C PHE A 197 4.81 -7.97 6.25
N ILE A 198 5.09 -8.45 5.04
CA ILE A 198 5.29 -7.62 3.85
C ILE A 198 3.97 -6.99 3.41
N ASP A 199 2.83 -7.65 3.65
CA ASP A 199 1.49 -7.10 3.45
C ASP A 199 1.23 -5.90 4.37
N ARG A 200 1.50 -6.01 5.69
CA ARG A 200 1.38 -4.88 6.62
C ARG A 200 2.25 -3.69 6.24
N LEU A 201 3.49 -3.94 5.81
CA LEU A 201 4.38 -2.89 5.31
C LEU A 201 3.78 -2.19 4.09
N SER A 202 3.23 -2.95 3.13
CA SER A 202 2.57 -2.35 1.96
C SER A 202 1.39 -1.49 2.33
N PHE A 203 0.49 -1.93 3.21
CA PHE A 203 -0.63 -1.10 3.65
C PHE A 203 -0.19 0.16 4.39
N ALA A 204 0.82 0.07 5.26
CA ALA A 204 1.38 1.24 5.93
C ALA A 204 1.97 2.24 4.93
N LEU A 205 2.69 1.78 3.91
CA LEU A 205 3.21 2.65 2.85
C LEU A 205 2.09 3.23 1.97
N SER A 206 1.05 2.44 1.70
CA SER A 206 -0.08 2.88 0.88
C SER A 206 -0.88 4.00 1.53
N PHE A 207 -1.12 3.92 2.85
CA PHE A 207 -1.77 5.00 3.60
C PHE A 207 -0.93 6.28 3.59
N MET A 208 0.40 6.15 3.73
CA MET A 208 1.31 7.30 3.66
C MET A 208 1.26 7.99 2.28
N CYS A 209 1.23 7.20 1.20
CA CYS A 209 1.22 7.69 -0.17
C CYS A 209 -0.15 8.04 -0.73
N GLY A 210 -1.26 7.66 -0.08
CA GLY A 210 -2.61 7.82 -0.62
C GLY A 210 -2.83 7.04 -1.93
N ARG A 211 -2.04 5.97 -2.13
CA ARG A 211 -1.98 5.16 -3.36
C ARG A 211 -1.57 3.74 -2.98
N TYR A 212 -1.92 2.74 -3.79
CA TYR A 212 -1.41 1.40 -3.57
C TYR A 212 0.08 1.30 -3.89
N VAL A 213 0.88 1.05 -2.85
CA VAL A 213 2.33 0.80 -2.90
C VAL A 213 2.58 -0.70 -2.72
N GLY A 214 3.15 -1.33 -3.75
CA GLY A 214 3.40 -2.77 -3.77
C GLY A 214 4.80 -3.15 -3.32
N ILE A 215 4.95 -4.37 -2.79
CA ILE A 215 6.25 -5.02 -2.62
C ILE A 215 6.26 -6.28 -3.48
N CYS A 216 6.89 -6.23 -4.66
CA CYS A 216 6.76 -7.29 -5.67
C CYS A 216 7.59 -8.54 -5.35
N LEU A 217 8.68 -8.39 -4.59
CA LEU A 217 9.74 -9.38 -4.48
C LEU A 217 10.40 -9.33 -3.10
N VAL A 218 10.64 -10.52 -2.55
CA VAL A 218 11.31 -10.75 -1.27
C VAL A 218 12.37 -11.84 -1.41
N LYS A 219 13.59 -11.57 -0.98
CA LYS A 219 14.74 -12.49 -1.00
C LYS A 219 15.33 -12.64 0.38
N GLY A 220 15.41 -13.87 0.88
CA GLY A 220 16.07 -14.18 2.14
C GLY A 220 17.44 -14.79 1.95
N TYR A 221 18.38 -14.39 2.81
CA TYR A 221 19.79 -14.74 2.69
C TYR A 221 20.34 -15.41 3.94
N GLN A 222 21.27 -16.34 3.72
CA GLN A 222 22.08 -16.98 4.76
C GLN A 222 23.49 -17.16 4.20
N ASN A 223 24.52 -16.71 4.92
CA ASN A 223 25.91 -16.71 4.44
C ASN A 223 26.05 -16.11 3.02
N ASN A 224 25.38 -14.98 2.75
CA ASN A 224 25.27 -14.33 1.43
C ASN A 224 24.61 -15.15 0.31
N ASN A 225 24.14 -16.37 0.57
CA ASN A 225 23.41 -17.18 -0.39
C ASN A 225 21.91 -16.92 -0.30
N ASN A 226 21.25 -16.78 -1.45
CA ASN A 226 19.80 -16.62 -1.48
C ASN A 226 19.11 -17.98 -1.29
N VAL A 227 18.53 -18.17 -0.10
CA VAL A 227 17.88 -19.42 0.35
C VAL A 227 16.35 -19.33 0.44
N TYR A 228 15.80 -18.13 0.24
CA TYR A 228 14.36 -17.89 0.21
C TYR A 228 14.00 -16.90 -0.89
N ARG A 229 12.93 -17.20 -1.63
CA ARG A 229 12.40 -16.39 -2.73
C ARG A 229 10.90 -16.31 -2.60
N LEU A 230 10.35 -15.11 -2.75
CA LEU A 230 8.92 -14.87 -2.80
C LEU A 230 8.65 -13.73 -3.79
N TRP A 231 7.76 -13.99 -4.73
CA TRP A 231 7.15 -13.02 -5.64
C TRP A 231 5.68 -12.95 -5.31
N ARG A 232 5.10 -11.76 -5.33
CA ARG A 232 3.67 -11.56 -5.04
C ARG A 232 3.07 -10.58 -6.02
N GLU A 233 1.93 -10.95 -6.56
CA GLU A 233 1.05 -10.03 -7.24
C GLU A 233 0.53 -9.00 -6.24
N ASN A 234 0.41 -7.76 -6.71
CA ASN A 234 0.01 -6.64 -5.89
C ASN A 234 -0.88 -5.72 -6.69
N ILE A 235 -1.86 -5.14 -6.01
CA ILE A 235 -2.48 -3.92 -6.48
C ILE A 235 -1.43 -2.82 -6.36
N ILE A 236 -1.10 -2.18 -7.48
CA ILE A 236 -0.15 -1.08 -7.56
C ILE A 236 -0.85 0.03 -8.34
N SER A 237 -0.99 1.19 -7.71
CA SER A 237 -1.54 2.35 -8.40
C SER A 237 -0.53 2.89 -9.41
N PRO A 238 -0.99 3.38 -10.56
CA PRO A 238 -0.16 4.19 -11.45
C PRO A 238 0.53 5.31 -10.67
N TYR A 239 1.78 5.62 -11.01
CA TYR A 239 2.52 6.63 -10.26
C TYR A 239 1.96 8.03 -10.51
N LYS A 240 1.50 8.69 -9.45
CA LYS A 240 1.07 10.10 -9.47
C LYS A 240 1.35 10.75 -8.13
N PHE A 241 1.47 12.08 -8.11
CA PHE A 241 1.53 12.81 -6.85
C PHE A 241 0.14 12.89 -6.23
N VAL A 242 0.02 12.50 -4.96
CA VAL A 242 -1.21 12.62 -4.18
C VAL A 242 -0.90 13.42 -2.92
N PRO A 243 -1.64 14.51 -2.66
CA PRO A 243 -1.47 15.27 -1.43
C PRO A 243 -1.98 14.45 -0.23
N THR A 244 -1.10 14.09 0.71
CA THR A 244 -1.45 13.32 1.92
C THR A 244 -0.95 14.00 3.18
N TRP A 245 -1.22 13.44 4.36
CA TRP A 245 -0.66 13.93 5.63
C TRP A 245 0.88 13.85 5.74
N THR A 246 1.61 13.30 4.75
CA THR A 246 3.09 13.17 4.82
C THR A 246 3.91 13.94 3.80
N ASP A 247 3.29 14.48 2.75
CA ASP A 247 3.98 15.05 1.59
C ASP A 247 4.90 16.26 1.89
N THR A 248 4.62 17.04 2.94
CA THR A 248 5.43 18.19 3.35
C THR A 248 6.35 17.89 4.51
N LEU A 249 6.38 16.65 5.03
CA LEU A 249 7.25 16.28 6.14
C LEU A 249 8.73 16.40 5.73
N ALA A 250 9.46 17.24 6.45
CA ALA A 250 10.91 17.37 6.30
C ALA A 250 11.69 16.46 7.27
N ASN A 251 11.13 16.19 8.45
CA ASN A 251 11.76 15.35 9.46
C ASN A 251 11.36 13.88 9.28
N HIS A 252 12.29 13.07 8.76
CA HIS A 252 12.08 11.65 8.49
C HIS A 252 11.78 10.79 9.73
N HIS A 253 12.12 11.24 10.94
CA HIS A 253 11.79 10.51 12.16
C HIS A 253 10.28 10.38 12.39
N ASN A 254 9.48 11.31 11.86
CA ASN A 254 8.03 11.20 11.85
C ASN A 254 7.57 9.98 11.04
N ILE A 255 8.18 9.77 9.86
CA ILE A 255 7.89 8.62 8.99
C ILE A 255 8.33 7.32 9.68
N GLU A 256 9.51 7.29 10.30
CA GLU A 256 10.00 6.12 11.05
C GLU A 256 9.06 5.74 12.20
N LYS A 257 8.62 6.74 12.98
CA LYS A 257 7.65 6.56 14.07
C LYS A 257 6.32 6.05 13.56
N TYR A 258 5.78 6.67 12.51
CA TYR A 258 4.56 6.22 11.86
C TYR A 258 4.67 4.77 11.37
N MET A 259 5.73 4.42 10.65
CA MET A 259 5.93 3.09 10.10
C MET A 259 5.98 2.02 11.21
N SER A 260 6.63 2.32 12.34
CA SER A 260 6.63 1.43 13.51
C SER A 260 5.22 1.24 14.09
N LEU A 261 4.50 2.34 14.34
CA LEU A 261 3.17 2.32 14.97
C LEU A 261 2.11 1.66 14.09
N MET A 262 2.01 2.07 12.82
CA MET A 262 1.03 1.53 11.89
C MET A 262 1.27 0.04 11.62
N THR A 263 2.52 -0.35 11.33
CA THR A 263 2.83 -1.77 11.07
C THR A 263 2.55 -2.63 12.30
N LYS A 264 2.76 -2.08 13.52
CA LYS A 264 2.41 -2.76 14.77
C LYS A 264 0.90 -2.89 14.96
N LYS A 265 0.13 -1.82 14.71
CA LYS A 265 -1.33 -1.83 14.83
C LYS A 265 -1.97 -2.83 13.86
N LEU A 266 -1.42 -2.94 12.65
CA LEU A 266 -1.86 -3.91 11.65
C LEU A 266 -1.58 -5.38 12.02
N GLU A 267 -0.83 -5.67 13.09
CA GLU A 267 -0.68 -7.03 13.63
C GLU A 267 -1.92 -7.52 14.38
N ASP A 268 -2.78 -6.61 14.81
CA ASP A 268 -4.00 -6.95 15.54
C ASP A 268 -4.98 -7.74 14.66
N GLY A 269 -5.55 -8.81 15.22
CA GLY A 269 -6.41 -9.75 14.49
C GLY A 269 -7.75 -9.16 14.04
N TYR A 270 -8.22 -8.11 14.72
CA TYR A 270 -9.48 -7.43 14.40
C TYR A 270 -9.22 -6.08 13.74
N CYS A 271 -8.46 -5.20 14.41
CA CYS A 271 -8.17 -3.86 13.92
C CYS A 271 -7.36 -3.89 12.63
N GLY A 272 -6.45 -4.86 12.46
CA GLY A 272 -5.61 -4.98 11.28
C GLY A 272 -6.43 -5.06 10.00
N PRO A 273 -7.31 -6.06 9.84
CA PRO A 273 -8.23 -6.15 8.70
C PRO A 273 -9.10 -4.90 8.52
N VAL A 274 -9.68 -4.36 9.59
CA VAL A 274 -10.56 -3.17 9.51
C VAL A 274 -9.81 -1.93 9.01
N ILE A 275 -8.60 -1.67 9.54
CA ILE A 275 -7.76 -0.56 9.07
C ILE A 275 -7.39 -0.72 7.60
N LYS A 276 -7.11 -1.95 7.11
CA LYS A 276 -6.82 -2.17 5.69
C LYS A 276 -8.00 -1.78 4.81
N THR A 277 -9.22 -2.17 5.19
CA THR A 277 -10.44 -1.73 4.50
C THR A 277 -10.61 -0.22 4.55
N VAL A 278 -10.32 0.44 5.68
CA VAL A 278 -10.32 1.91 5.77
C VAL A 278 -9.28 2.53 4.82
N ILE A 279 -8.09 1.93 4.70
CA ILE A 279 -7.05 2.39 3.76
C ILE A 279 -7.52 2.24 2.31
N ASP A 280 -8.21 1.15 1.97
CA ASP A 280 -8.78 0.96 0.63
C ASP A 280 -9.78 2.08 0.29
N TRP A 281 -10.72 2.38 1.21
CA TRP A 281 -11.67 3.49 1.05
C TRP A 281 -11.00 4.87 1.03
N TYR A 282 -9.95 5.05 1.81
CA TYR A 282 -9.14 6.27 1.81
C TYR A 282 -8.46 6.48 0.46
N ILE A 283 -7.82 5.45 -0.11
CA ILE A 283 -7.19 5.52 -1.43
C ILE A 283 -8.23 5.77 -2.52
N GLU A 284 -9.37 5.09 -2.45
CA GLU A 284 -10.49 5.31 -3.39
C GLU A 284 -10.99 6.75 -3.33
N SER A 285 -11.07 7.34 -2.13
CA SER A 285 -11.48 8.75 -1.97
C SER A 285 -10.52 9.78 -2.55
N LEU A 286 -9.27 9.39 -2.79
CA LEU A 286 -8.23 10.19 -3.44
C LEU A 286 -8.15 9.91 -4.96
N GLY A 287 -9.02 9.03 -5.45
CA GLY A 287 -9.17 8.69 -6.85
C GLY A 287 -9.78 9.81 -7.69
N GLU A 288 -9.68 9.64 -9.01
CA GLU A 288 -10.17 10.60 -10.01
C GLU A 288 -11.50 10.14 -10.65
N ILE A 289 -12.14 9.09 -10.14
CA ILE A 289 -13.32 8.48 -10.79
C ILE A 289 -14.48 9.45 -10.80
N THR A 290 -15.00 9.85 -9.62
CA THR A 290 -16.02 10.89 -9.48
C THR A 290 -15.96 11.51 -8.08
N ILE A 291 -16.29 12.80 -7.96
CA ILE A 291 -16.41 13.50 -6.66
C ILE A 291 -17.44 12.80 -5.76
N GLU A 292 -18.51 12.27 -6.37
CA GLU A 292 -19.56 11.51 -5.71
C GLU A 292 -19.04 10.23 -5.05
N ASN A 293 -18.19 9.46 -5.75
CA ASN A 293 -17.57 8.27 -5.17
C ASN A 293 -16.60 8.65 -4.05
N ASN A 294 -15.90 9.78 -4.18
CA ASN A 294 -14.93 10.21 -3.17
C ASN A 294 -15.62 10.51 -1.83
N ILE A 295 -16.74 11.24 -1.84
CA ILE A 295 -17.48 11.54 -0.60
C ILE A 295 -18.15 10.31 0.00
N ILE A 296 -18.65 9.38 -0.83
CA ILE A 296 -19.20 8.10 -0.36
C ILE A 296 -18.11 7.29 0.34
N SER A 297 -16.93 7.19 -0.27
CA SER A 297 -15.78 6.45 0.27
C SER A 297 -15.28 7.03 1.59
N ILE A 298 -15.19 8.37 1.70
CA ILE A 298 -14.89 9.06 2.96
C ILE A 298 -15.89 8.69 4.05
N GLN A 299 -17.18 8.74 3.73
CA GLN A 299 -18.21 8.44 4.73
C GLN A 299 -18.13 6.99 5.20
N ILE A 300 -17.93 6.03 4.30
CA ILE A 300 -17.73 4.62 4.67
C ILE A 300 -16.51 4.47 5.58
N ALA A 301 -15.39 5.13 5.24
CA ALA A 301 -14.18 5.10 6.08
C ALA A 301 -14.43 5.67 7.48
N LEU A 302 -15.10 6.82 7.59
CA LEU A 302 -15.42 7.47 8.86
C LEU A 302 -16.38 6.64 9.72
N GLU A 303 -17.43 6.08 9.12
CA GLU A 303 -18.38 5.21 9.85
C GLU A 303 -17.71 3.90 10.31
N THR A 304 -16.86 3.31 9.46
CA THR A 304 -16.09 2.09 9.80
C THR A 304 -15.15 2.35 10.97
N LEU A 305 -14.40 3.47 10.93
CA LEU A 305 -13.55 3.90 12.04
C LEU A 305 -14.37 4.17 13.30
N SER A 306 -15.55 4.78 13.15
CA SER A 306 -16.45 5.09 14.26
C SER A 306 -16.93 3.84 14.98
N TYR A 307 -17.38 2.83 14.23
CA TYR A 307 -17.81 1.55 14.79
C TYR A 307 -16.65 0.83 15.48
N MET A 308 -15.51 0.69 14.77
CA MET A 308 -14.31 0.04 15.30
C MET A 308 -13.87 0.67 16.63
N ILE A 309 -13.86 1.99 16.72
CA ILE A 309 -13.35 2.68 17.92
C ILE A 309 -14.40 2.68 19.04
N LEU A 310 -15.65 3.11 18.77
CA LEU A 310 -16.65 3.31 19.82
C LEU A 310 -17.22 2.00 20.38
N VAL A 311 -17.42 1.00 19.52
CA VAL A 311 -18.08 -0.26 19.90
C VAL A 311 -17.05 -1.30 20.31
N GLU A 312 -16.03 -1.50 19.47
CA GLU A 312 -15.17 -2.69 19.58
C GLU A 312 -13.94 -2.44 20.43
N GLN A 313 -13.30 -1.27 20.30
CA GLN A 313 -12.10 -0.93 21.05
C GLN A 313 -12.42 -0.31 22.42
N GLU A 314 -13.17 0.79 22.44
CA GLU A 314 -13.42 1.54 23.67
C GLU A 314 -14.67 1.09 24.42
N LYS A 315 -15.57 0.36 23.75
CA LYS A 315 -16.84 -0.14 24.32
C LYS A 315 -17.69 0.96 24.97
N ILE A 316 -17.64 2.15 24.38
CA ILE A 316 -18.45 3.32 24.78
C ILE A 316 -19.90 3.11 24.38
N LEU A 317 -20.12 2.45 23.24
CA LEU A 317 -21.45 2.12 22.71
C LEU A 317 -21.56 0.60 22.52
N ASN A 318 -22.78 0.08 22.61
CA ASN A 318 -23.13 -1.22 22.04
C ASN A 318 -23.73 -1.07 20.62
N ASP A 319 -23.95 -2.19 19.93
CA ASP A 319 -24.49 -2.21 18.56
C ASP A 319 -25.81 -1.42 18.43
N GLN A 320 -26.74 -1.62 19.37
CA GLN A 320 -28.05 -0.96 19.32
C GLN A 320 -27.94 0.55 19.52
N GLU A 321 -27.07 1.00 20.42
CA GLU A 321 -26.81 2.42 20.65
C GLU A 321 -26.13 3.07 19.44
N PHE A 322 -25.20 2.35 18.81
CA PHE A 322 -24.53 2.81 17.59
C PHE A 322 -25.53 2.98 16.44
N ASP A 323 -26.40 1.99 16.22
CA ASP A 323 -27.42 2.00 15.16
C ASP A 323 -28.52 3.04 15.40
N THR A 324 -28.81 3.36 16.67
CA THR A 324 -29.79 4.40 17.02
C THR A 324 -29.26 5.82 16.78
N ASN A 325 -27.95 6.01 16.91
CA ASN A 325 -27.32 7.30 16.67
C ASN A 325 -27.29 7.64 15.17
N SER A 326 -27.32 8.94 14.84
CA SER A 326 -27.00 9.37 13.49
C SER A 326 -25.51 9.16 13.21
N ALA A 327 -25.15 8.95 11.93
CA ALA A 327 -23.76 8.88 11.50
C ALA A 327 -22.97 10.13 11.95
N ALA A 328 -23.58 11.32 11.89
CA ALA A 328 -22.99 12.57 12.35
C ALA A 328 -22.57 12.49 13.82
N LYS A 329 -23.47 11.98 14.66
CA LYS A 329 -23.22 11.84 16.10
C LYS A 329 -22.09 10.86 16.37
N ASN A 330 -22.10 9.69 15.73
CA ASN A 330 -21.05 8.68 15.93
C ASN A 330 -19.66 9.21 15.49
N ILE A 331 -19.60 9.91 14.35
CA ILE A 331 -18.34 10.52 13.86
C ILE A 331 -17.85 11.61 14.81
N LYS A 332 -18.74 12.53 15.24
CA LYS A 332 -18.41 13.57 16.24
C LYS A 332 -17.87 12.98 17.54
N MET A 333 -18.49 11.91 18.05
CA MET A 333 -18.03 11.20 19.25
C MET A 333 -16.60 10.64 19.11
N VAL A 334 -16.22 10.10 17.94
CA VAL A 334 -14.84 9.65 17.71
C VAL A 334 -13.87 10.81 17.60
N LEU A 335 -14.25 11.90 16.95
CA LEU A 335 -13.39 13.08 16.85
C LEU A 335 -13.13 13.68 18.23
N ASP A 336 -14.16 13.77 19.09
CA ASP A 336 -14.05 14.19 20.49
C ASP A 336 -13.07 13.29 21.26
N LEU A 337 -13.24 11.97 21.14
CA LEU A 337 -12.37 10.99 21.79
C LEU A 337 -10.90 11.13 21.34
N CYS A 338 -10.69 11.38 20.05
CA CYS A 338 -9.38 11.62 19.45
C CYS A 338 -8.87 13.06 19.64
N LYS A 339 -9.64 13.94 20.29
CA LYS A 339 -9.34 15.37 20.48
C LYS A 339 -9.07 16.09 19.15
N ILE A 340 -9.73 15.67 18.09
CA ILE A 340 -9.62 16.29 16.77
C ILE A 340 -10.64 17.44 16.73
N PRO A 341 -10.20 18.69 16.54
CA PRO A 341 -11.12 19.81 16.46
C PRO A 341 -11.97 19.69 15.19
N TYR A 342 -13.26 19.92 15.38
CA TYR A 342 -14.25 20.15 14.32
C TYR A 342 -15.09 21.35 14.76
N SER A 343 -15.17 22.38 13.92
CA SER A 343 -15.85 23.63 14.24
C SER A 343 -16.22 24.39 12.97
N SER A 344 -16.87 25.55 13.15
CA SER A 344 -17.13 26.52 12.10
C SER A 344 -15.87 27.06 11.41
N ASP A 345 -14.69 26.95 12.02
CA ASP A 345 -13.43 27.48 11.46
C ASP A 345 -13.08 26.76 10.14
N GLU A 346 -13.43 25.49 10.03
CA GLU A 346 -13.25 24.70 8.80
C GLU A 346 -14.24 25.08 7.70
N LEU A 347 -15.27 25.86 8.05
CA LEU A 347 -16.29 26.37 7.13
C LEU A 347 -15.93 27.76 6.58
N GLU A 348 -14.82 28.37 7.00
CA GLU A 348 -14.37 29.69 6.51
C GLU A 348 -14.14 29.73 4.99
N LEU A 349 -13.87 28.56 4.39
CA LEU A 349 -13.67 28.40 2.95
C LEU A 349 -14.96 28.46 2.13
N PHE A 350 -16.13 28.53 2.76
CA PHE A 350 -17.44 28.48 2.10
C PHE A 350 -18.21 29.79 2.18
N ASP A 351 -19.25 29.92 1.35
CA ASP A 351 -20.12 31.10 1.35
C ASP A 351 -20.89 31.30 2.67
N ASP A 352 -21.50 32.48 2.82
CA ASP A 352 -22.29 32.83 4.02
C ASP A 352 -23.48 31.87 4.21
N TRP A 353 -24.01 31.27 3.14
CA TRP A 353 -25.16 30.39 3.22
C TRP A 353 -24.80 29.05 3.88
N ILE A 354 -23.67 28.45 3.50
CA ILE A 354 -23.16 27.21 4.10
C ILE A 354 -22.79 27.48 5.56
N ARG A 355 -22.05 28.57 5.82
CA ARG A 355 -21.65 28.95 7.18
C ARG A 355 -22.82 29.22 8.12
N ALA A 356 -23.94 29.74 7.61
CA ALA A 356 -25.13 29.98 8.42
C ALA A 356 -25.99 28.73 8.64
N ARG A 357 -25.78 27.66 7.86
CA ARG A 357 -26.65 26.47 7.86
C ARG A 357 -26.06 25.27 8.59
N PHE A 358 -24.74 25.14 8.61
CA PHE A 358 -24.05 23.99 9.16
C PHE A 358 -23.17 24.41 10.33
N ASP A 359 -23.16 23.60 11.39
CA ASP A 359 -22.36 23.87 12.58
C ASP A 359 -20.89 23.49 12.39
N ASP A 360 -20.62 22.46 11.59
CA ASP A 360 -19.29 21.93 11.33
C ASP A 360 -19.20 21.18 9.98
N GLY A 361 -17.97 20.76 9.65
CA GLY A 361 -17.67 20.02 8.43
C GLY A 361 -18.32 18.64 8.33
N ILE A 362 -18.68 18.01 9.46
CA ILE A 362 -19.25 16.66 9.48
C ILE A 362 -20.71 16.70 9.00
N ASP A 363 -21.47 17.68 9.48
CA ASP A 363 -22.84 17.88 9.02
C ASP A 363 -22.87 18.22 7.51
N LEU A 364 -21.87 18.96 7.03
CA LEU A 364 -21.72 19.29 5.61
C LEU A 364 -21.39 18.05 4.75
N ILE A 365 -20.47 17.19 5.21
CA ILE A 365 -20.14 15.90 4.56
C ILE A 365 -21.40 15.03 4.42
N ILE A 366 -22.16 14.87 5.50
CA ILE A 366 -23.35 14.02 5.54
C ILE A 366 -24.45 14.62 4.67
N TYR A 367 -24.63 15.93 4.70
CA TYR A 367 -25.57 16.62 3.82
C TYR A 367 -25.21 16.39 2.35
N PHE A 368 -23.94 16.53 1.98
CA PHE A 368 -23.49 16.35 0.61
C PHE A 368 -23.70 14.92 0.13
N ARG A 369 -23.31 13.91 0.93
CA ARG A 369 -23.58 12.50 0.60
C ARG A 369 -25.07 12.23 0.42
N ASN A 370 -25.91 12.70 1.34
CA ASN A 370 -27.36 12.50 1.26
C ASN A 370 -27.96 13.15 0.02
N LYS A 371 -27.42 14.30 -0.42
CA LYS A 371 -27.84 14.96 -1.65
C LYS A 371 -27.55 14.10 -2.88
N ILE A 372 -26.40 13.42 -2.92
CA ILE A 372 -25.99 12.52 -4.00
C ILE A 372 -26.85 11.26 -4.03
N VAL A 373 -27.00 10.57 -2.89
CA VAL A 373 -27.70 9.28 -2.81
C VAL A 373 -29.21 9.44 -2.95
N HIS A 374 -29.77 10.56 -2.48
CA HIS A 374 -31.21 10.83 -2.54
C HIS A 374 -31.50 12.11 -3.33
N PRO A 375 -31.53 12.05 -4.67
CA PRO A 375 -31.87 13.21 -5.50
C PRO A 375 -33.36 13.55 -5.32
N THR A 376 -33.66 14.79 -4.92
CA THR A 376 -35.04 15.27 -4.73
C THR A 376 -35.30 16.52 -5.55
N ARG A 377 -36.54 16.68 -6.04
CA ARG A 377 -37.01 17.86 -6.81
C ARG A 377 -37.20 19.15 -5.98
N LYS A 378 -36.74 19.20 -4.72
CA LYS A 378 -36.99 20.34 -3.82
C LYS A 378 -35.97 21.47 -4.07
N ASP A 379 -36.47 22.69 -4.29
CA ASP A 379 -35.68 23.90 -4.59
C ASP A 379 -34.84 24.43 -3.41
N ASN A 380 -35.04 23.95 -2.18
CA ASN A 380 -34.37 24.49 -0.97
C ASN A 380 -33.00 23.84 -0.66
N ARG A 381 -32.28 23.32 -1.66
CA ARG A 381 -30.96 22.71 -1.49
C ARG A 381 -29.84 23.70 -1.82
N ALA A 382 -28.70 23.54 -1.16
CA ALA A 382 -27.47 24.28 -1.48
C ALA A 382 -27.10 24.00 -2.94
N THR A 383 -26.76 25.03 -3.71
CA THR A 383 -26.04 24.85 -4.97
C THR A 383 -24.56 24.75 -4.62
N LEU A 384 -24.04 23.53 -4.56
CA LEU A 384 -22.62 23.29 -4.31
C LEU A 384 -21.87 23.40 -5.64
N THR A 385 -20.85 24.25 -5.67
CA THR A 385 -19.89 24.33 -6.77
C THR A 385 -18.93 23.14 -6.72
N VAL A 386 -18.17 22.91 -7.80
CA VAL A 386 -17.11 21.88 -7.82
C VAL A 386 -16.05 22.15 -6.74
N GLU A 387 -15.75 23.42 -6.49
CA GLU A 387 -14.82 23.85 -5.44
C GLU A 387 -15.36 23.53 -4.04
N ASP A 388 -16.65 23.79 -3.78
CA ASP A 388 -17.27 23.40 -2.51
C ASP A 388 -17.17 21.89 -2.29
N MET A 389 -17.50 21.10 -3.32
CA MET A 389 -17.43 19.64 -3.21
C MET A 389 -16.00 19.15 -2.94
N TRP A 390 -15.01 19.77 -3.59
CA TRP A 390 -13.61 19.48 -3.33
C TRP A 390 -13.20 19.81 -1.89
N ASN A 391 -13.59 20.99 -1.39
CA ASN A 391 -13.30 21.41 -0.02
C ASN A 391 -13.94 20.48 1.02
N ILE A 392 -15.19 20.05 0.78
CA ILE A 392 -15.88 19.06 1.64
C ILE A 392 -15.11 17.73 1.68
N ILE A 393 -14.64 17.26 0.52
CA ILE A 393 -13.80 16.05 0.43
C ILE A 393 -12.51 16.26 1.22
N GLN A 394 -11.82 17.40 1.09
CA GLN A 394 -10.60 17.67 1.85
C GLN A 394 -10.85 17.64 3.37
N ILE A 395 -11.95 18.20 3.86
CA ILE A 395 -12.31 18.14 5.28
C ILE A 395 -12.50 16.69 5.72
N GLY A 396 -13.28 15.91 4.96
CA GLY A 396 -13.55 14.52 5.28
C GLY A 396 -12.31 13.63 5.25
N THR A 397 -11.46 13.80 4.24
CA THR A 397 -10.19 13.07 4.17
C THR A 397 -9.26 13.43 5.33
N ARG A 398 -9.23 14.70 5.76
CA ARG A 398 -8.43 15.12 6.94
C ARG A 398 -8.90 14.37 8.19
N TYR A 399 -10.20 14.25 8.40
CA TYR A 399 -10.71 13.49 9.55
C TYR A 399 -10.31 12.02 9.49
N VAL A 400 -10.39 11.36 8.32
CA VAL A 400 -9.92 9.97 8.16
C VAL A 400 -8.43 9.86 8.52
N GLU A 401 -7.59 10.75 7.98
CA GLU A 401 -6.16 10.76 8.26
C GLU A 401 -5.87 10.94 9.76
N LEU A 402 -6.49 11.95 10.37
CA LEU A 402 -6.27 12.28 11.78
C LEU A 402 -6.80 11.20 12.73
N ILE A 403 -7.97 10.60 12.46
CA ILE A 403 -8.50 9.50 13.28
C ILE A 403 -7.55 8.31 13.22
N VAL A 404 -7.08 7.92 12.03
CA VAL A 404 -6.13 6.81 11.88
C VAL A 404 -4.83 7.10 12.62
N LEU A 405 -4.26 8.30 12.46
CA LEU A 405 -3.04 8.72 13.16
C LEU A 405 -3.21 8.73 14.68
N SER A 406 -4.34 9.23 15.19
CA SER A 406 -4.69 9.21 16.61
C SER A 406 -4.79 7.77 17.13
N PHE A 407 -5.51 6.91 16.41
CA PHE A 407 -5.77 5.53 16.80
C PHE A 407 -4.51 4.66 16.88
N ILE A 408 -3.52 4.90 16.01
CA ILE A 408 -2.21 4.23 16.10
C ILE A 408 -1.29 4.86 17.16
N GLY A 409 -1.70 5.95 17.82
CA GLY A 409 -0.92 6.66 18.83
C GLY A 409 0.19 7.54 18.26
N TYR A 410 0.08 7.95 17.00
CA TYR A 410 1.07 8.83 16.37
C TYR A 410 1.01 10.22 17.00
N LYS A 411 2.15 10.74 17.46
CA LYS A 411 2.30 12.06 18.09
C LYS A 411 3.43 12.83 17.44
N GLY A 412 3.32 13.08 16.14
CA GLY A 412 4.35 13.72 15.35
C GLY A 412 3.77 14.84 14.50
N GLU A 413 4.54 15.25 13.52
CA GLU A 413 4.14 16.26 12.54
C GLU A 413 3.24 15.65 11.45
N TYR A 414 2.37 16.45 10.84
CA TYR A 414 1.55 16.07 9.70
C TYR A 414 1.34 17.28 8.77
N SER A 415 1.10 17.02 7.49
CA SER A 415 0.66 18.02 6.52
C SER A 415 -0.83 18.30 6.70
N ASN A 416 -1.20 19.55 7.01
CA ASN A 416 -2.60 19.93 7.07
C ASN A 416 -3.13 20.26 5.67
N ARG A 417 -4.01 19.41 5.13
CA ARG A 417 -4.59 19.58 3.79
C ARG A 417 -5.57 20.75 3.64
N LEU A 418 -5.99 21.39 4.73
CA LEU A 418 -6.88 22.56 4.71
C LEU A 418 -6.13 23.90 4.64
N LYS A 419 -4.80 23.89 4.66
CA LYS A 419 -3.95 25.08 4.57
C LYS A 419 -3.11 25.05 3.29
N GLU A 420 -2.48 26.18 2.97
CA GLU A 420 -1.43 26.21 1.96
C GLU A 420 -0.29 25.24 2.33
N ARG A 421 0.29 24.60 1.30
CA ARG A 421 1.24 23.49 1.49
C ARG A 421 2.57 23.83 0.87
N TRP A 422 3.57 23.95 1.72
CA TRP A 422 4.96 24.11 1.33
C TRP A 422 5.81 23.02 2.00
N PHE A 423 6.88 22.58 1.35
CA PHE A 423 7.75 21.56 1.94
C PHE A 423 8.36 22.06 3.26
N GLY A 424 8.17 21.29 4.33
CA GLY A 424 8.53 21.67 5.70
C GLY A 424 7.46 22.44 6.45
N GLU A 425 6.38 22.86 5.80
CA GLU A 425 5.21 23.44 6.46
C GLU A 425 4.31 22.33 6.98
N VAL A 426 4.38 22.14 8.29
CA VAL A 426 3.77 21.03 9.01
C VAL A 426 3.17 21.54 10.30
N GLU A 427 2.16 20.81 10.79
CA GLU A 427 1.58 21.00 12.10
C GLU A 427 1.87 19.78 12.97
N VAL A 428 1.78 19.94 14.28
CA VAL A 428 1.74 18.80 15.19
C VAL A 428 0.31 18.33 15.34
N VAL A 429 0.10 17.02 15.43
CA VAL A 429 -1.24 16.45 15.60
C VAL A 429 -1.98 17.02 16.84
N PRO A 430 -3.32 17.17 16.80
CA PRO A 430 -4.08 17.87 17.84
C PRO A 430 -4.01 17.29 19.26
N TRP A 431 -3.81 15.98 19.40
CA TRP A 431 -3.82 15.26 20.69
C TRP A 431 -2.44 15.13 21.34
N ASN A 432 -1.43 15.86 20.83
CA ASN A 432 -0.05 15.73 21.32
C ASN A 432 0.07 16.01 22.82
#